data_AF-A0A7W1ICC1-F1
#
_entry.id   AF-A0A7W1ICC1-F1
#
_cell.length_a   1.000
_cell.length_b   1.000
_cell.length_c   1.000
_cell.angle_alpha   90.00
_cell.angle_beta   90.00
_cell.angle_gamma   90.00
#
_symmetry.space_group_name_H-M   'P 1'
#
loop_
_entity.id
_entity.type
_entity.pdbx_description
1 polymer ?
#
loop_
_entity_poly.entity_id
_entity_poly.type
_entity_poly.pdbx_seq_one_letter_code
_entity_poly.pdbx_strand_id
1 'polypeptide(L)'
;MWDWSGRAPAAVFDLHGQTVIEAAANAERFLRAQARARPGAVVRLVTGRGKSGGGAPIRTRVRSLLRGLKDERRGVKDFVLEESEGSYLVLLSE
;
A
#
# COMPACT_ATOMS: atom_id res chain seq x y z
N MET A 1 2.70 -21.19 -0.28
CA MET A 1 2.65 -19.71 -0.25
C MET A 1 1.54 -19.35 0.72
N TRP A 2 1.84 -18.88 1.92
CA TRP A 2 0.79 -18.52 2.87
C TRP A 2 0.04 -17.31 2.33
N ASP A 3 -1.25 -17.48 2.05
CA ASP A 3 -2.10 -16.42 1.54
C ASP A 3 -2.45 -15.44 2.68
N TRP A 4 -1.50 -14.58 2.99
CA TRP A 4 -1.67 -13.49 3.94
C TRP A 4 -2.68 -12.45 3.46
N SER A 5 -3.06 -12.47 2.17
CA SER A 5 -4.00 -11.51 1.59
C SER A 5 -5.44 -11.74 2.05
N GLY A 6 -5.77 -12.93 2.56
CA GLY A 6 -7.05 -13.21 3.23
C GLY A 6 -7.16 -12.68 4.67
N ARG A 7 -6.09 -12.10 5.25
CA ARG A 7 -6.10 -11.58 6.63
C ARG A 7 -6.78 -10.22 6.69
N ALA A 8 -7.51 -9.96 7.77
CA ALA A 8 -8.04 -8.64 8.05
C ALA A 8 -6.89 -7.62 8.21
N PRO A 9 -6.94 -6.46 7.55
CA PRO A 9 -5.91 -5.45 7.67
C PRO A 9 -5.94 -4.83 9.09
N ALA A 10 -4.79 -4.79 9.74
CA ALA A 10 -4.62 -4.19 11.07
C ALA A 10 -4.74 -2.65 11.04
N ALA A 11 -4.58 -2.04 9.87
CA ALA A 11 -4.81 -0.63 9.62
C ALA A 11 -5.18 -0.39 8.15
N VAL A 12 -5.97 0.66 7.92
CA VAL A 12 -6.34 1.14 6.60
C VAL A 12 -5.92 2.60 6.51
N PHE A 13 -5.32 2.99 5.39
CA PHE A 13 -5.00 4.38 5.11
C PHE A 13 -5.52 4.79 3.75
N ASP A 14 -6.25 5.90 3.73
CA ASP A 14 -6.90 6.40 2.53
C ASP A 14 -6.10 7.52 1.88
N LEU A 15 -5.65 7.25 0.66
CA LEU A 15 -4.87 8.15 -0.17
C LEU A 15 -5.73 8.83 -1.23
N HIS A 16 -7.00 8.46 -1.38
CA HIS A 16 -7.84 9.08 -2.40
C HIS A 16 -7.99 10.59 -2.14
N GLY A 17 -8.10 11.36 -3.22
CA GLY A 17 -8.26 12.81 -3.14
C GLY A 17 -6.97 13.59 -2.83
N GLN A 18 -5.87 12.92 -2.47
CA GLN A 18 -4.55 13.56 -2.36
C GLN A 18 -3.93 13.78 -3.74
N THR A 19 -2.96 14.69 -3.84
CA THR A 19 -2.11 14.75 -5.02
C THR A 19 -1.22 13.50 -5.09
N VAL A 20 -0.68 13.20 -6.27
CA VAL A 20 0.20 12.02 -6.47
C VAL A 20 1.44 12.06 -5.56
N ILE A 21 2.00 13.25 -5.35
CA ILE A 21 3.20 13.45 -4.53
C ILE A 21 2.87 13.25 -3.05
N GLU A 22 1.78 13.86 -2.57
CA GLU A 22 1.31 13.70 -1.19
C GLU A 22 0.98 12.24 -0.89
N ALA A 23 0.25 11.57 -1.79
CA ALA A 23 -0.13 10.18 -1.61
C ALA A 23 1.10 9.28 -1.45
N ALA A 24 2.15 9.49 -2.24
CA ALA A 24 3.38 8.70 -2.12
C ALA A 24 4.10 8.97 -0.80
N ALA A 25 4.29 10.25 -0.44
CA ALA A 25 4.97 10.63 0.79
C ALA A 25 4.23 10.15 2.05
N ASN A 26 2.90 10.27 2.05
CA ASN A 26 2.06 9.85 3.17
C ASN A 26 1.95 8.32 3.25
N ALA A 27 1.88 7.62 2.12
CA ALA A 27 1.93 6.16 2.11
C ALA A 27 3.25 5.64 2.70
N GLU A 28 4.38 6.22 2.33
CA GLU A 28 5.68 5.82 2.89
C GLU A 28 5.75 6.06 4.41
N ARG A 29 5.32 7.23 4.88
CA ARG A 29 5.27 7.55 6.32
C ARG A 29 4.38 6.58 7.08
N PHE A 30 3.19 6.29 6.55
CA PHE A 30 2.26 5.33 7.12
C PHE A 30 2.90 3.94 7.22
N LEU A 31 3.46 3.41 6.12
CA LEU A 31 4.08 2.09 6.09
C LEU A 31 5.25 1.97 7.08
N ARG A 32 6.10 3.00 7.18
CA ARG A 32 7.20 3.03 8.17
C ARG A 32 6.68 2.99 9.60
N ALA A 33 5.65 3.78 9.91
CA ALA A 33 5.06 3.81 11.24
C ALA A 33 4.40 2.46 11.59
N GLN A 34 3.67 1.87 10.64
CA GLN A 34 3.01 0.57 10.83
C GLN A 34 4.00 -0.58 10.96
N ALA A 35 5.05 -0.63 10.12
CA ALA A 35 6.09 -1.66 10.22
C ALA A 35 6.76 -1.66 11.60
N ARG A 36 7.02 -0.47 12.17
CA ARG A 36 7.58 -0.35 13.51
C ARG A 36 6.61 -0.77 14.61
N ALA A 37 5.33 -0.41 14.49
CA ALA A 37 4.35 -0.66 15.52
C ALA A 37 3.79 -2.09 15.49
N ARG A 38 3.76 -2.72 14.31
CA ARG A 38 3.07 -3.98 14.02
C ARG A 38 3.85 -4.83 13.02
N PRO A 39 5.05 -5.33 13.39
CA PRO A 39 5.83 -6.16 12.48
C PRO A 39 5.04 -7.39 12.01
N GLY A 40 5.20 -7.76 10.74
CA GLY A 40 4.50 -8.89 10.12
C GLY A 40 2.98 -8.73 9.91
N ALA A 41 2.39 -7.59 10.27
CA ALA A 41 0.96 -7.34 10.07
C ALA A 41 0.64 -7.01 8.61
N VAL A 42 -0.64 -7.16 8.24
CA VAL A 42 -1.19 -6.72 6.94
C VAL A 42 -1.85 -5.37 7.12
N VAL A 43 -1.60 -4.43 6.22
CA VAL A 43 -2.28 -3.12 6.18
C VAL A 43 -2.84 -2.86 4.78
N ARG A 44 -3.83 -1.96 4.69
CA ARG A 44 -4.48 -1.59 3.42
C ARG A 44 -4.18 -0.14 3.06
N LEU A 45 -3.79 0.10 1.81
CA LEU A 45 -3.68 1.44 1.22
C LEU A 45 -4.78 1.62 0.18
N VAL A 46 -5.70 2.55 0.39
CA VAL A 46 -6.76 2.88 -0.58
C VAL A 46 -6.22 3.96 -1.52
N THR A 47 -6.13 3.63 -2.81
CA THR A 47 -5.63 4.53 -3.86
C THR A 47 -6.75 5.09 -4.75
N GLY A 48 -7.97 4.59 -4.56
CA GLY A 48 -9.11 4.86 -5.43
C GLY A 48 -9.04 4.08 -6.74
N ARG A 49 -10.18 3.97 -7.42
CA ARG A 49 -10.28 3.20 -8.69
C ARG A 49 -9.82 4.00 -9.92
N GLY A 50 -9.62 5.30 -9.78
CA GLY A 50 -9.48 6.25 -10.89
C GLY A 50 -10.84 6.64 -11.49
N LYS A 51 -10.90 7.76 -12.24
CA LYS A 51 -12.09 8.12 -13.05
C LYS A 51 -12.00 7.38 -14.39
N SER A 52 -12.97 6.54 -14.70
CA SER A 52 -13.29 5.98 -16.03
C SER A 52 -12.12 5.90 -17.03
N GLY A 53 -11.15 5.01 -16.81
CA GLY A 53 -10.06 4.74 -17.76
C GLY A 53 -8.85 5.70 -17.73
N GLY A 54 -8.90 6.78 -16.93
CA GLY A 54 -7.79 7.74 -16.81
C GLY A 54 -6.73 7.32 -15.80
N GLY A 55 -5.81 6.41 -16.19
CA GLY A 55 -4.43 6.24 -15.67
C GLY A 55 -4.16 6.00 -14.17
N ALA A 56 -5.14 6.12 -13.28
CA ALA A 56 -5.05 6.04 -11.81
C ALA A 56 -3.66 6.44 -11.26
N PRO A 57 -3.27 7.72 -11.37
CA PRO A 57 -1.88 8.13 -11.18
C PRO A 57 -1.35 7.89 -9.76
N ILE A 58 -2.22 7.97 -8.74
CA ILE A 58 -1.89 7.60 -7.37
C ILE A 58 -1.54 6.11 -7.30
N ARG A 59 -2.36 5.23 -7.88
CA ARG A 59 -2.14 3.78 -7.88
C ARG A 59 -0.81 3.43 -8.54
N THR A 60 -0.52 4.00 -9.70
CA THR A 60 0.74 3.80 -10.42
C THR A 60 1.94 4.24 -9.56
N ARG A 61 1.86 5.43 -8.94
CA ARG A 61 2.95 5.93 -8.10
C ARG A 61 3.15 5.10 -6.83
N VAL A 62 2.07 4.71 -6.16
CA VAL A 62 2.10 3.86 -4.97
C VAL A 62 2.65 2.48 -5.29
N ARG A 63 2.30 1.90 -6.45
CA ARG A 63 2.88 0.63 -6.93
C ARG A 63 4.40 0.74 -7.06
N SER A 64 4.92 1.80 -7.67
CA SER A 64 6.36 2.02 -7.80
C SER A 64 7.04 2.17 -6.44
N LEU A 65 6.42 2.91 -5.52
CA LEU A 65 6.90 3.05 -4.13
C LEU A 65 6.98 1.69 -3.42
N LEU A 66 5.90 0.90 -3.46
CA LEU A 66 5.85 -0.41 -2.80
C LEU A 66 6.90 -1.39 -3.35
N ARG A 67 7.19 -1.35 -4.66
CA ARG A 67 8.29 -2.11 -5.26
C ARG A 67 9.64 -1.70 -4.67
N GLY A 68 9.95 -0.41 -4.68
CA GLY A 68 11.21 0.10 -4.11
C GLY A 68 11.36 -0.27 -2.63
N LEU A 69 10.30 -0.10 -1.82
CA LEU A 69 10.32 -0.47 -0.41
C LEU A 69 10.51 -1.97 -0.18
N LYS A 70 9.91 -2.82 -1.01
CA LYS A 70 10.10 -4.28 -0.97
C LYS A 70 11.53 -4.66 -1.35
N ASP A 71 12.04 -4.13 -2.45
CA ASP A 71 13.36 -4.44 -2.98
C ASP A 71 14.46 -3.99 -2.01
N GLU A 72 14.30 -2.81 -1.40
CA GLU A 72 15.18 -2.27 -0.35
C GLU A 72 14.94 -2.89 1.04
N ARG A 73 13.93 -3.76 1.21
CA ARG A 73 13.50 -4.34 2.50
C ARG A 73 13.18 -3.30 3.58
N ARG A 74 12.58 -2.17 3.20
CA ARG A 74 12.27 -1.04 4.08
C ARG A 74 10.82 -1.09 4.58
N GLY A 75 10.53 -2.04 5.46
CA GLY A 75 9.25 -2.15 6.17
C GLY A 75 8.12 -2.80 5.37
N VAL A 76 8.35 -3.16 4.10
CA VAL A 76 7.42 -3.90 3.25
C VAL A 76 8.04 -5.25 2.91
N LYS A 77 7.34 -6.34 3.24
CA LYS A 77 7.71 -7.72 2.89
C LYS A 77 7.11 -8.13 1.56
N ASP A 78 5.82 -7.84 1.36
CA ASP A 78 5.13 -8.08 0.09
C ASP A 78 3.89 -7.19 -0.07
N PHE A 79 3.30 -7.14 -1.27
CA PHE A 79 2.06 -6.42 -1.52
C PHE A 79 1.27 -7.00 -2.70
N VAL A 80 -0.05 -6.83 -2.70
CA VAL A 80 -0.96 -7.25 -3.77
C VAL A 80 -2.01 -6.18 -4.03
N LEU A 81 -2.40 -6.01 -5.30
CA LEU A 81 -3.53 -5.16 -5.68
C LEU A 81 -4.82 -5.96 -5.47
N GLU A 82 -5.78 -5.42 -4.73
CA GLU A 82 -7.08 -6.07 -4.55
C GLU A 82 -7.90 -6.06 -5.85
N GLU A 83 -8.80 -7.03 -6.02
CA GLU A 83 -9.59 -7.23 -7.25
C GLU A 83 -10.41 -6.00 -7.70
N SER A 84 -10.86 -5.19 -6.73
CA SER A 84 -11.57 -3.94 -7.02
C SER A 84 -10.69 -2.84 -7.63
N GLU A 85 -9.37 -3.08 -7.71
CA GLU A 85 -8.31 -2.18 -8.15
C GLU A 85 -8.26 -0.82 -7.41
N GLY A 86 -8.98 -0.71 -6.30
CA GLY A 86 -9.06 0.50 -5.48
C GLY A 86 -8.00 0.58 -4.39
N SER A 87 -7.32 -0.52 -4.09
CA SER A 87 -6.47 -0.63 -2.91
C SER A 87 -5.39 -1.71 -3.03
N TYR A 88 -4.33 -1.53 -2.24
CA TYR A 88 -3.29 -2.53 -2.02
C TYR A 88 -3.42 -3.11 -0.62
N LEU A 89 -3.26 -4.43 -0.50
CA LEU A 89 -2.86 -5.06 0.76
C LEU A 89 -1.34 -5.14 0.79
N VAL A 90 -0.77 -4.81 1.94
CA VAL A 90 0.68 -4.76 2.15
C VAL A 90 1.03 -5.58 3.38
N LEU A 91 1.87 -6.59 3.21
CA LEU A 91 2.48 -7.34 4.29
C LEU A 91 3.73 -6.59 4.76
N LEU A 92 3.78 -6.26 6.04
CA LEU A 92 4.90 -5.56 6.64
C LEU A 92 6.05 -6.52 6.93
N SER A 93 7.27 -5.99 6.98
CA SER A 93 8.44 -6.71 7.47
C SER A 93 8.26 -7.14 8.92
N GLU A 94 8.87 -8.27 9.29
CA GLU A 94 9.01 -8.72 10.69
C GLU A 94 10.08 -7.94 11.43
#